data_AF-A0A078R327-F1
#
_entry.id   AF-A0A078R327-F1
#
_cell.length_a   1.000
_cell.length_b   1.000
_cell.length_c   1.000
_cell.angle_alpha   90.00
_cell.angle_beta   90.00
_cell.angle_gamma   90.00
#
_symmetry.space_group_name_H-M   'P 1'
#
loop_
_entity.id
_entity.type
_entity.pdbx_description
1 polymer ?
#
loop_
_entity_poly.entity_id
_entity_poly.type
_entity_poly.pdbx_seq_one_letter_code
_entity_poly.pdbx_strand_id
1 'polypeptide(L)'
;MRKGFGLAGKIAVFCIGLVSLVLTSCESELEIQQSYPFTVETMPVPKELNRNETAEIRCELKSEGDFDGTVYTIRYFQYDGEGSLKLDNGLEFKPNDRYLLENRKFRLYYTSLCDETQNFIVVVEDNWGNMTEMEFDFNDAGDEETDAVEDSLSVQEGGAL
;
A
#
# COMPACT_ATOMS: atom_id res chain seq x y z
N MET A 1 54.28 18.10 -51.29
CA MET A 1 53.47 16.88 -51.47
C MET A 1 52.13 17.03 -50.76
N ARG A 2 51.06 17.37 -51.48
CA ARG A 2 49.70 17.43 -50.93
C ARG A 2 48.96 16.18 -51.38
N LYS A 3 48.85 15.16 -50.51
CA LYS A 3 47.98 14.01 -50.77
C LYS A 3 46.54 14.49 -50.61
N GLY A 4 45.87 14.73 -51.74
CA GLY A 4 44.44 15.03 -51.75
C GLY A 4 43.68 13.82 -51.21
N PHE A 5 43.04 13.98 -50.06
CA PHE A 5 42.08 13.01 -49.55
C PHE A 5 40.94 12.89 -50.58
N GLY A 6 40.94 11.79 -51.33
CA GLY A 6 39.91 11.50 -52.33
C GLY A 6 38.52 11.44 -51.69
N LEU A 7 37.49 11.50 -52.53
CA LEU A 7 36.07 11.45 -52.12
C LEU A 7 35.79 10.31 -51.12
N ALA A 8 36.41 9.15 -51.33
CA ALA A 8 36.34 7.99 -50.42
C ALA A 8 36.91 8.27 -49.01
N GLY A 9 38.00 9.03 -48.90
CA GLY A 9 38.59 9.40 -47.61
C GLY A 9 37.75 10.44 -46.85
N LYS A 10 37.06 11.34 -47.57
CA LYS A 10 36.11 12.28 -46.95
C LYS A 10 34.84 11.58 -46.46
N ILE A 11 34.34 10.59 -47.22
CA ILE A 11 33.22 9.74 -46.81
C ILE A 11 33.60 8.90 -45.60
N ALA A 12 34.79 8.30 -45.58
CA ALA A 12 35.26 7.51 -44.44
C ALA A 12 35.36 8.34 -43.15
N VAL A 13 35.88 9.57 -43.21
CA VAL A 13 35.96 10.48 -42.05
C VAL A 13 34.56 10.91 -41.58
N PHE A 14 33.63 11.15 -42.51
CA PHE A 14 32.24 11.46 -42.17
C PHE A 14 31.52 10.28 -41.50
N CYS A 15 31.70 9.06 -42.01
CA CYS A 15 31.14 7.84 -41.42
C CYS A 15 31.69 7.57 -40.00
N ILE A 16 32.99 7.79 -39.78
CA ILE A 16 33.60 7.62 -38.45
C ILE A 16 33.13 8.70 -37.47
N GLY A 17 32.92 9.93 -37.94
CA GLY A 17 32.33 11.03 -37.15
C GLY A 17 30.87 10.78 -36.77
N LEU A 18 30.08 10.15 -37.65
CA LEU A 18 28.70 9.75 -37.33
C LEU A 18 28.67 8.62 -36.31
N VAL A 19 29.53 7.61 -36.41
CA VAL A 19 29.61 6.49 -35.46
C VAL A 19 29.99 6.96 -34.05
N SER A 20 30.82 7.99 -33.91
CA SER A 20 31.20 8.55 -32.61
C SER A 20 30.09 9.38 -31.94
N LEU A 21 29.11 9.87 -32.71
CA LEU A 21 27.94 10.59 -32.17
C LEU A 21 26.83 9.65 -31.66
N VAL A 22 26.81 8.39 -32.09
CA VAL A 22 25.79 7.39 -31.66
C VAL A 22 26.19 6.66 -30.37
N LEU A 23 27.44 6.80 -29.91
CA LEU A 23 27.93 6.11 -28.71
C LEU A 23 27.72 6.91 -27.41
N THR A 24 27.22 8.15 -27.47
CA THR A 24 26.95 8.98 -26.28
C THR A 24 25.50 8.89 -25.79
N SER A 25 24.68 8.00 -26.36
CA SER A 25 23.25 7.90 -26.05
C SER A 25 22.89 6.60 -25.34
N CYS A 26 23.64 6.21 -24.31
CA CYS A 26 23.30 5.07 -23.46
C CYS A 26 23.70 5.30 -21.99
N GLU A 27 23.31 6.44 -21.43
CA GLU A 27 23.17 6.58 -19.98
C GLU A 27 21.70 6.81 -19.66
N SER A 28 20.86 5.88 -20.12
CA SER A 28 19.51 5.76 -19.56
C SER A 28 19.67 4.99 -18.26
N GLU A 29 19.97 5.71 -17.17
CA GLU A 29 19.63 5.21 -15.84
C GLU A 29 18.11 5.05 -15.84
N LEU A 30 17.66 3.84 -16.22
CA LEU A 30 16.30 3.40 -15.97
C LEU A 30 16.18 3.30 -14.44
N GLU A 31 15.80 4.40 -13.79
CA GLU A 31 15.18 4.34 -12.47
C GLU A 31 13.88 3.55 -12.65
N ILE A 32 14.00 2.23 -12.52
CA ILE A 32 12.84 1.34 -12.42
C ILE A 32 12.13 1.76 -11.14
N GLN A 33 11.07 2.56 -11.26
CA GLN A 33 10.16 2.85 -10.16
C GLN A 33 9.48 1.54 -9.78
N GLN A 34 10.01 0.89 -8.76
CA GLN A 34 9.53 -0.40 -8.29
C GLN A 34 8.44 -0.16 -7.26
N SER A 35 7.19 -0.05 -7.73
CA SER A 35 6.02 -0.03 -6.87
C SER A 35 5.65 -1.47 -6.51
N TYR A 36 5.65 -1.80 -5.21
CA TYR A 36 5.18 -3.09 -4.74
C TYR A 36 3.76 -2.96 -4.19
N PRO A 37 2.84 -3.86 -4.56
CA PRO A 37 1.55 -3.90 -3.90
C PRO A 37 1.74 -4.21 -2.41
N PHE A 38 0.82 -3.70 -1.61
CA PHE A 38 0.76 -3.99 -0.18
C PHE A 38 -0.68 -4.25 0.24
N THR A 39 -0.83 -4.91 1.37
CA THR A 39 -2.10 -5.10 2.07
C THR A 39 -1.95 -4.70 3.52
N VAL A 40 -3.07 -4.53 4.21
CA VAL A 40 -3.11 -4.31 5.65
C VAL A 40 -3.98 -5.40 6.26
N GLU A 41 -3.36 -6.25 7.06
CA GLU A 41 -4.07 -7.29 7.80
C GLU A 41 -4.60 -6.71 9.11
N THR A 42 -5.87 -6.96 9.41
CA THR A 42 -6.55 -6.52 10.63
C THR A 42 -6.93 -7.71 11.50
N MET A 43 -6.67 -7.62 12.80
CA MET A 43 -7.20 -8.61 13.75
C MET A 43 -8.72 -8.44 13.91
N PRO A 44 -9.46 -9.51 14.30
CA PRO A 44 -10.89 -9.40 14.60
C PRO A 44 -11.21 -8.32 15.62
N VAL A 45 -12.28 -7.58 15.36
CA VAL A 45 -12.80 -6.50 16.22
C VAL A 45 -14.17 -6.88 16.79
N PRO A 46 -14.65 -6.25 17.88
CA PRO A 46 -16.01 -6.45 18.37
C PRO A 46 -17.03 -6.10 17.28
N LYS A 47 -18.19 -6.79 17.27
CA LYS A 47 -19.32 -6.42 16.39
C LYS A 47 -20.18 -5.30 16.99
N GLU A 48 -20.14 -5.14 18.31
CA GLU A 48 -20.95 -4.18 19.06
C GLU A 48 -20.06 -3.27 19.91
N LEU A 49 -20.45 -2.00 20.04
CA LEU A 49 -19.80 -1.01 20.89
C LEU A 49 -20.85 -0.12 21.57
N ASN A 50 -20.78 -0.04 22.89
CA ASN A 50 -21.56 0.92 23.67
C ASN A 50 -20.99 2.33 23.53
N ARG A 51 -21.80 3.35 23.83
CA ARG A 51 -21.33 4.73 23.87
C ARG A 51 -20.18 4.92 24.88
N ASN A 52 -19.11 5.56 24.42
CA ASN A 52 -17.81 5.76 25.09
C ASN A 52 -16.98 4.47 25.26
N GLU A 53 -17.38 3.36 24.66
CA GLU A 53 -16.54 2.17 24.58
C GLU A 53 -15.50 2.32 23.47
N THR A 54 -14.31 1.76 23.70
CA THR A 54 -13.19 1.82 22.75
C THR A 54 -12.83 0.44 22.22
N ALA A 55 -12.88 0.25 20.91
CA ALA A 55 -12.29 -0.89 20.23
C ALA A 55 -10.80 -0.64 19.94
N GLU A 56 -9.96 -1.64 20.23
CA GLU A 56 -8.57 -1.70 19.75
C GLU A 56 -8.54 -2.49 18.45
N ILE A 57 -8.11 -1.85 17.36
CA ILE A 57 -7.96 -2.44 16.04
C ILE A 57 -6.46 -2.61 15.80
N ARG A 58 -6.00 -3.86 15.67
CA ARG A 58 -4.58 -4.17 15.44
C ARG A 58 -4.34 -4.39 13.95
N CYS A 59 -3.43 -3.62 13.38
CA CYS A 59 -3.12 -3.64 11.96
C CYS A 59 -1.66 -4.04 11.72
N GLU A 60 -1.42 -4.80 10.66
CA GLU A 60 -0.09 -5.09 10.14
C GLU A 60 -0.04 -4.87 8.62
N LEU A 61 0.78 -3.92 8.19
CA LEU A 61 1.08 -3.67 6.79
C LEU A 61 2.04 -4.73 6.26
N LYS A 62 1.60 -5.46 5.24
CA LYS A 62 2.37 -6.48 4.52
C LYS A 62 2.67 -5.96 3.11
N SER A 63 3.94 -5.94 2.73
CA SER A 63 4.36 -5.61 1.37
C SER A 63 5.25 -6.73 0.83
N GLU A 64 5.18 -6.97 -0.48
CA GLU A 64 5.97 -8.03 -1.15
C GLU A 64 7.48 -7.71 -1.21
N GLY A 65 7.85 -6.45 -0.96
CA GLY A 65 9.23 -5.98 -0.88
C GLY A 65 9.38 -4.86 0.15
N ASP A 66 10.61 -4.66 0.64
CA ASP A 66 10.97 -3.55 1.51
C ASP A 66 11.88 -2.59 0.74
N PHE A 67 11.38 -1.39 0.45
CA PHE A 67 12.13 -0.36 -0.25
C PHE A 67 12.30 0.84 0.70
N ASP A 68 13.54 1.26 0.92
CA ASP A 68 13.88 2.32 1.89
C ASP A 68 13.22 3.69 1.60
N GLY A 69 12.63 3.86 0.41
CA GLY A 69 11.92 5.07 -0.01
C GLY A 69 10.40 5.02 0.10
N THR A 70 9.80 3.92 0.60
CA THR A 70 8.33 3.86 0.77
C THR A 70 7.88 4.72 1.93
N VAL A 71 6.96 5.63 1.64
CA VAL A 71 6.28 6.43 2.65
C VAL A 71 4.81 6.08 2.62
N TYR A 72 4.31 5.59 3.75
CA TYR A 72 2.89 5.30 3.93
C TYR A 72 2.20 6.45 4.65
N THR A 73 0.99 6.75 4.22
CA THR A 73 0.08 7.66 4.90
C THR A 73 -1.22 6.96 5.21
N ILE A 74 -1.92 7.43 6.24
CA ILE A 74 -3.18 6.88 6.71
C ILE A 74 -4.20 8.00 6.85
N ARG A 75 -5.44 7.73 6.43
CA ARG A 75 -6.58 8.64 6.56
C ARG A 75 -7.83 7.89 6.99
N TYR A 76 -8.78 8.62 7.53
CA TYR A 76 -10.03 8.11 8.07
C TYR A 76 -11.22 8.88 7.48
N PHE A 77 -12.34 8.19 7.29
CA PHE A 77 -13.62 8.84 7.01
C PHE A 77 -14.77 8.07 7.66
N GLN A 78 -15.65 8.80 8.36
CA GLN A 78 -16.85 8.24 8.98
C GLN A 78 -18.05 8.47 8.08
N TYR A 79 -18.75 7.39 7.71
CA TYR A 79 -19.99 7.47 6.93
C TYR A 79 -21.19 7.62 7.85
N ASP A 80 -21.33 6.72 8.83
CA ASP A 80 -22.47 6.66 9.75
C ASP A 80 -22.04 6.68 11.22
N GLY A 81 -22.98 7.11 12.07
CA GLY A 81 -22.79 7.24 13.52
C GLY A 81 -21.86 8.38 13.92
N GLU A 82 -21.46 8.40 15.20
CA GLU A 82 -20.51 9.36 15.76
C GLU A 82 -19.41 8.63 16.54
N GLY A 83 -18.15 8.92 16.24
CA GLY A 83 -17.02 8.35 16.95
C GLY A 83 -15.74 9.18 16.80
N SER A 84 -14.69 8.75 17.49
CA SER A 84 -13.35 9.31 17.35
C SER A 84 -12.34 8.19 17.13
N LEU A 85 -11.42 8.39 16.18
CA LEU A 85 -10.35 7.44 15.89
C LEU A 85 -9.00 8.03 16.30
N LYS A 86 -8.20 7.24 17.02
CA LYS A 86 -6.83 7.60 17.41
C LYS A 86 -5.83 6.57 16.95
N LEU A 87 -4.62 7.04 16.63
CA LEU A 87 -3.46 6.18 16.41
C LEU A 87 -2.79 5.85 17.75
N ASP A 88 -1.97 4.81 17.79
CA ASP A 88 -1.23 4.36 18.98
C ASP A 88 -0.31 5.42 19.63
N ASN A 89 0.19 6.37 18.85
CA ASN A 89 0.95 7.52 19.33
C ASN A 89 0.05 8.63 19.95
N GLY A 90 -1.26 8.42 20.02
CA GLY A 90 -2.24 9.36 20.56
C GLY A 90 -2.73 10.43 19.58
N LEU A 91 -2.27 10.40 18.31
CA LEU A 91 -2.77 11.28 17.27
C LEU A 91 -4.26 11.01 17.02
N GLU A 92 -5.08 12.05 17.12
CA GLU A 92 -6.51 11.98 16.81
C GLU A 92 -6.76 12.35 15.35
N PHE A 93 -7.43 11.46 14.63
CA PHE A 93 -7.73 11.64 13.23
C PHE A 93 -8.82 12.70 13.04
N LYS A 94 -8.61 13.57 12.05
CA LYS A 94 -9.68 14.36 11.45
C LYS A 94 -10.13 13.68 10.16
N PRO A 95 -11.45 13.61 9.89
CA PRO A 95 -11.94 13.02 8.65
C PRO A 95 -11.27 13.65 7.42
N ASN A 96 -10.78 12.80 6.52
CA ASN A 96 -10.05 13.14 5.29
C ASN A 96 -8.65 13.77 5.44
N ASP A 97 -8.18 14.06 6.65
CA ASP A 97 -6.78 14.44 6.85
C ASP A 97 -5.87 13.21 6.72
N ARG A 98 -4.68 13.42 6.15
CA ARG A 98 -3.65 12.39 5.98
C ARG A 98 -2.56 12.55 7.03
N TYR A 99 -2.14 11.43 7.59
CA TYR A 99 -1.09 11.36 8.59
C TYR A 99 -0.01 10.38 8.17
N LEU A 100 1.24 10.65 8.55
CA LEU A 100 2.36 9.75 8.30
C LEU A 100 2.20 8.48 9.13
N LEU A 101 2.37 7.31 8.50
CA LEU A 101 2.37 6.03 9.18
C LEU A 101 3.81 5.51 9.30
N GLU A 102 4.40 5.70 10.47
CA GLU A 102 5.83 5.41 10.72
C GLU A 102 6.12 3.92 10.89
N ASN A 103 5.13 3.14 11.35
CA ASN A 103 5.30 1.74 11.70
C ASN A 103 4.40 0.84 10.86
N ARG A 104 4.96 -0.29 10.38
CA ARG A 104 4.19 -1.33 9.69
C ARG A 104 3.19 -2.04 10.61
N LYS A 105 3.50 -2.10 11.91
CA LYS A 105 2.57 -2.59 12.95
C LYS A 105 2.08 -1.39 13.74
N PHE A 106 0.78 -1.17 13.72
CA PHE A 106 0.15 -0.04 14.37
C PHE A 106 -1.19 -0.44 14.97
N ARG A 107 -1.69 0.37 15.89
CA ARG A 107 -3.02 0.19 16.48
C ARG A 107 -3.86 1.42 16.29
N LEU A 108 -5.14 1.18 16.02
CA LEU A 108 -6.16 2.22 16.01
C LEU A 108 -7.08 2.01 17.20
N TYR A 109 -7.50 3.10 17.81
CA TYR A 109 -8.41 3.14 18.94
C TYR A 109 -9.65 3.91 18.53
N TYR A 110 -10.71 3.18 18.19
CA TYR A 110 -11.99 3.78 17.85
C TYR A 110 -12.86 3.85 19.10
N THR A 111 -13.27 5.06 19.49
CA THR A 111 -14.19 5.27 20.60
C THR A 111 -15.54 5.70 20.06
N SER A 112 -16.56 4.88 20.31
CA SER A 112 -17.94 5.19 19.96
C SER A 112 -18.43 6.39 20.79
N LEU A 113 -19.14 7.32 20.14
CA LEU A 113 -19.79 8.47 20.81
C LEU A 113 -21.33 8.42 20.70
N CYS A 114 -21.88 7.39 20.04
CA CYS A 114 -23.32 7.15 19.87
C CYS A 114 -23.73 5.73 20.30
N ASP A 115 -25.04 5.49 20.30
CA ASP A 115 -25.64 4.16 20.56
C ASP A 115 -26.21 3.51 19.27
N GLU A 116 -26.01 4.15 18.12
CA GLU A 116 -26.51 3.72 16.82
C GLU A 116 -25.47 2.88 16.05
N THR A 117 -25.85 2.42 14.86
CA THR A 117 -24.94 1.81 13.88
C THR A 117 -23.87 2.80 13.44
N GLN A 118 -22.64 2.32 13.33
CA GLN A 118 -21.46 3.10 12.98
C GLN A 118 -20.71 2.40 11.86
N ASN A 119 -20.43 3.14 10.78
CA ASN A 119 -19.64 2.66 9.66
C ASN A 119 -18.55 3.69 9.33
N PHE A 120 -17.33 3.21 9.13
CA PHE A 120 -16.22 4.05 8.71
C PHE A 120 -15.17 3.27 7.94
N ILE A 121 -14.37 4.01 7.18
CA ILE A 121 -13.20 3.47 6.49
C ILE A 121 -11.91 4.07 7.00
N VAL A 122 -10.86 3.26 6.94
CA VAL A 122 -9.47 3.66 7.12
C VAL A 122 -8.72 3.28 5.86
N VAL A 123 -8.03 4.25 5.26
CA VAL A 123 -7.28 4.03 4.03
C VAL A 123 -5.81 4.26 4.29
N VAL A 124 -4.99 3.30 3.92
CA VAL A 124 -3.54 3.42 3.87
C VAL A 124 -3.12 3.60 2.42
N GLU A 125 -2.31 4.61 2.14
CA GLU A 125 -1.86 5.00 0.81
C GLU A 125 -0.33 5.10 0.83
N ASP A 126 0.36 4.61 -0.20
CA ASP A 126 1.79 4.85 -0.39
C ASP A 126 2.08 6.04 -1.33
N ASN A 127 3.33 6.44 -1.41
CA ASN A 127 3.80 7.52 -2.28
C ASN A 127 3.93 7.14 -3.76
N TRP A 128 3.55 5.93 -4.16
CA TRP A 128 3.52 5.47 -5.56
C TRP A 128 2.10 5.30 -6.11
N GLY A 129 1.09 5.57 -5.28
CA GLY A 129 -0.32 5.54 -5.67
C GLY A 129 -1.03 4.23 -5.39
N ASN A 130 -0.40 3.28 -4.69
CA ASN A 130 -1.11 2.11 -4.18
C ASN A 130 -1.89 2.51 -2.91
N MET A 131 -3.04 1.88 -2.72
CA MET A 131 -3.86 2.08 -1.54
C MET A 131 -4.55 0.78 -1.11
N THR A 132 -4.78 0.66 0.19
CA THR A 132 -5.62 -0.38 0.80
C THR A 132 -6.65 0.28 1.69
N GLU A 133 -7.91 -0.09 1.52
CA GLU A 133 -9.04 0.36 2.34
C GLU A 133 -9.45 -0.75 3.30
N MET A 134 -9.72 -0.37 4.55
CA MET A 134 -10.28 -1.22 5.59
C MET A 134 -11.60 -0.58 6.03
N GLU A 135 -12.68 -1.34 5.99
CA GLU A 135 -14.00 -0.92 6.42
C GLU A 135 -14.33 -1.54 7.78
N PHE A 136 -15.00 -0.78 8.64
CA PHE A 136 -15.38 -1.21 9.97
C PHE A 136 -16.82 -0.83 10.26
N ASP A 137 -17.58 -1.85 10.67
CA ASP A 137 -18.98 -1.76 11.03
C ASP A 137 -19.16 -2.17 12.50
N PHE A 138 -19.84 -1.30 13.26
CA PHE A 138 -20.22 -1.57 14.65
C PHE A 138 -21.72 -1.35 14.82
N ASN A 139 -22.36 -2.22 15.59
CA ASN A 139 -23.80 -2.20 15.85
C ASN A 139 -24.65 -2.29 14.56
N ASP A 140 -24.14 -2.91 13.51
CA ASP A 140 -24.97 -3.26 12.36
C ASP A 140 -25.73 -4.57 12.67
N ALA A 141 -27.06 -4.52 12.54
CA ALA A 141 -27.94 -5.66 12.78
C ALA A 141 -28.07 -6.57 11.53
N GLY A 142 -27.31 -6.28 10.46
CA GLY A 142 -27.29 -7.01 9.20
C GLY A 142 -26.37 -8.24 9.22
N ASP A 143 -27.02 -9.41 9.14
CA ASP A 143 -26.54 -10.77 8.85
C ASP A 143 -25.18 -11.23 9.41
N GLU A 144 -25.26 -12.18 10.33
CA GLU A 144 -24.15 -13.00 10.82
C GLU A 144 -23.42 -13.72 9.66
N GLU A 145 -22.46 -13.05 9.02
CA GLU A 145 -21.51 -13.73 8.14
C GLU A 145 -20.65 -14.65 9.01
N THR A 146 -20.86 -15.94 8.82
CA THR A 146 -20.12 -17.02 9.44
C THR A 146 -18.70 -17.02 8.91
N ASP A 147 -17.74 -16.65 9.77
CA ASP A 147 -16.31 -16.90 9.54
C ASP A 147 -16.06 -18.42 9.52
N ALA A 148 -16.39 -19.05 8.39
CA ALA A 148 -15.96 -20.40 8.08
C ALA A 148 -14.46 -20.34 7.81
N VAL A 149 -13.68 -20.64 8.85
CA VAL A 149 -12.28 -21.00 8.73
C VAL A 149 -12.21 -22.26 7.86
N GLU A 150 -12.02 -22.10 6.56
CA GLU A 150 -11.63 -23.20 5.68
C GLU A 150 -10.19 -23.60 5.99
N ASP A 151 -10.04 -24.47 6.98
CA ASP A 151 -8.81 -25.25 7.20
C ASP A 151 -8.62 -26.21 6.04
N SER A 152 -7.93 -25.73 5.00
CA SER A 152 -7.50 -26.51 3.86
C SER A 152 -6.26 -27.34 4.20
N LEU A 153 -6.43 -28.38 5.02
CA LEU A 153 -5.44 -29.45 5.13
C LEU A 153 -5.60 -30.44 3.96
N SER A 154 -4.84 -30.19 2.90
CA SER A 154 -4.54 -31.17 1.86
C SER A 154 -3.25 -31.90 2.19
N VAL A 155 -3.34 -33.22 2.44
CA VAL A 155 -2.20 -34.14 2.28
C VAL A 155 -2.69 -35.39 1.54
N GLN A 156 -2.06 -35.64 0.39
CA GLN A 156 -2.31 -36.72 -0.55
C GLN A 156 -1.74 -38.08 -0.10
N GLU A 157 -2.47 -39.11 -0.55
CA GLU A 157 -2.10 -40.47 -0.98
C GLU A 157 -0.95 -41.27 -0.35
N GLY A 158 -1.26 -42.54 -0.06
CA GLY A 158 -0.28 -43.61 0.12
C GLY A 158 -0.89 -45.01 0.14
N GLY A 159 -1.13 -45.59 -1.04
CA GLY A 159 -0.83 -47.00 -1.37
C GLY A 159 -1.75 -48.12 -0.84
N ALA A 160 -2.48 -48.76 -1.76
CA ALA A 160 -2.83 -50.17 -1.66
C ALA A 160 -2.86 -50.80 -3.06
N LEU A 161 -1.85 -51.64 -3.36
CA LEU A 161 -1.94 -53.06 -3.74
C LEU A 161 -0.55 -53.55 -4.21
#